data_AF-A0A7S0A0L9-F1
#
_entry.id   AF-A0A7S0A0L9-F1
#
_cell.length_a   1.000
_cell.length_b   1.000
_cell.length_c   1.000
_cell.angle_alpha   90.00
_cell.angle_beta   90.00
_cell.angle_gamma   90.00
#
_symmetry.space_group_name_H-M   'P 1'
#
loop_
_entity.id
_entity.type
_entity.pdbx_description
1 polymer ?
#
loop_
_entity_poly.entity_id
_entity_poly.type
_entity_poly.pdbx_seq_one_letter_code
_entity_poly.pdbx_strand_id
1 'polypeptide(L)'
;AGTQGAHVILTDLQDVLTETTQANLRANMQALRPSGDAFAGTVSLQALAWGDGPDRLERAPPFDYVLAADVVYRPELFAPLKWTLLQLAGPGTQVLLAYTRRRSQEEWFFSSLMEDFTCSAVWRGCTGRTDEGKR
;
A
#
# COMPACT_ATOMS: atom_id res chain seq x y z
N ALA A 1 9.71 1.32 -5.27
CA ALA A 1 9.05 0.86 -6.51
C ALA A 1 9.48 1.72 -7.71
N GLY A 2 9.13 3.02 -7.77
CA GLY A 2 9.47 3.85 -8.95
C GLY A 2 10.97 3.97 -9.25
N THR A 3 11.78 4.07 -8.19
CA THR A 3 13.25 4.08 -8.29
C THR A 3 13.86 2.75 -8.76
N GLN A 4 13.07 1.68 -8.80
CA GLN A 4 13.46 0.34 -9.22
C GLN A 4 12.88 -0.02 -10.61
N GLY A 5 12.44 0.99 -11.38
CA GLY A 5 11.95 0.79 -12.75
C GLY A 5 10.44 0.57 -12.89
N ALA A 6 9.68 0.55 -11.80
CA ALA A 6 8.23 0.36 -11.86
C ALA A 6 7.49 1.63 -12.33
N HIS A 7 6.34 1.45 -12.99
CA HIS A 7 5.36 2.51 -13.22
C HIS A 7 4.40 2.57 -12.03
N VAL A 8 4.52 3.61 -11.21
CA VAL A 8 3.82 3.72 -9.93
C VAL A 8 2.78 4.82 -9.98
N ILE A 9 1.56 4.49 -9.53
CA ILE A 9 0.55 5.48 -9.17
C ILE A 9 0.48 5.51 -7.64
N LEU A 10 0.81 6.66 -7.04
CA LEU A 10 0.64 6.88 -5.61
C LEU A 10 -0.74 7.50 -5.38
N THR A 11 -1.54 6.86 -4.54
CA THR A 11 -2.91 7.29 -4.26
C THR A 11 -3.12 7.61 -2.79
N ASP A 12 -3.86 8.67 -2.54
CA ASP A 12 -4.35 9.06 -1.21
C ASP A 12 -5.57 9.99 -1.38
N LEU A 13 -6.07 10.57 -0.30
CA LEU A 13 -7.00 11.69 -0.36
C LEU A 13 -6.35 12.92 -1.03
N GLN A 14 -7.16 13.70 -1.74
CA GLN A 14 -6.68 14.86 -2.50
C GLN A 14 -5.85 15.82 -1.65
N ASP A 15 -6.28 16.09 -0.41
CA ASP A 15 -5.59 17.00 0.51
C ASP A 15 -4.24 16.43 0.97
N VAL A 16 -4.16 15.12 1.22
CA VAL A 16 -2.87 14.47 1.58
C VAL A 16 -1.88 14.55 0.42
N LEU A 17 -2.36 14.40 -0.82
CA LEU A 17 -1.53 14.50 -2.01
C LEU A 17 -0.96 15.91 -2.18
N THR A 18 -1.79 16.95 -2.02
CA THR A 18 -1.40 18.35 -2.22
C THR A 18 -0.54 18.87 -1.07
N GLU A 19 -0.86 18.52 0.18
CA GLU A 19 -0.19 19.05 1.36
C GLU A 19 1.14 18.35 1.66
N THR A 20 1.23 17.04 1.43
CA THR A 20 2.38 16.23 1.90
C THR A 20 3.05 15.44 0.79
N THR A 21 2.31 14.60 0.07
CA THR A 21 2.92 13.59 -0.83
C THR A 21 3.69 14.24 -1.98
N GLN A 22 3.19 15.35 -2.53
CA GLN A 22 3.87 16.05 -3.62
C GLN A 22 5.24 16.61 -3.21
N ALA A 23 5.37 17.15 -2.00
CA ALA A 23 6.64 17.64 -1.48
C ALA A 23 7.65 16.50 -1.28
N ASN A 24 7.20 15.38 -0.69
CA ASN A 24 8.03 14.19 -0.48
C ASN A 24 8.52 13.58 -1.80
N LEU A 25 7.64 13.51 -2.81
CA LEU A 25 8.02 13.03 -4.14
C LEU A 25 9.09 13.92 -4.77
N ARG A 26 8.91 15.25 -4.72
CA ARG A 26 9.89 16.21 -5.24
C ARG A 26 11.24 16.08 -4.54
N ALA A 27 11.26 15.97 -3.21
CA ALA A 27 12.49 15.81 -2.45
C ALA A 27 13.25 14.52 -2.85
N ASN A 28 12.54 13.40 -2.98
CA ASN A 28 13.15 12.14 -3.43
C ASN A 28 13.70 12.24 -4.85
N MET A 29 12.94 12.81 -5.79
CA MET A 29 13.40 12.99 -7.17
C MET A 29 14.63 13.90 -7.27
N GLN A 30 14.75 14.90 -6.40
CA GLN A 30 15.93 15.77 -6.32
C GLN A 30 17.14 15.07 -5.70
N ALA A 31 16.93 14.27 -4.66
CA ALA A 31 18.01 13.58 -3.95
C ALA A 31 18.60 12.41 -4.77
N LEU A 32 17.76 11.75 -5.55
CA LEU A 32 18.11 10.53 -6.27
C LEU A 32 18.76 10.80 -7.63
N ARG A 33 19.27 12.01 -7.91
CA ARG A 33 19.83 12.44 -9.21
C ARG A 33 20.48 11.27 -9.96
N PRO A 34 19.92 10.83 -11.11
CA PRO A 34 20.39 9.63 -11.77
C PRO A 34 21.86 9.81 -12.18
N SER A 35 22.74 9.05 -11.54
CA SER A 35 24.14 8.98 -11.88
C SER A 35 24.28 7.87 -12.93
N GLY A 36 24.11 8.22 -14.21
CA GLY A 36 24.05 7.22 -15.29
C GLY A 36 22.67 6.55 -15.43
N ASP A 37 22.52 5.78 -16.53
CA ASP A 37 21.28 5.18 -17.08
C ASP A 37 20.00 5.56 -16.34
N ALA A 38 19.31 6.56 -16.91
CA ALA A 38 18.13 7.20 -16.37
C ALA A 38 17.11 6.20 -15.80
N PHE A 39 16.50 6.56 -14.67
CA PHE A 39 15.35 5.84 -14.11
C PHE A 39 14.33 5.50 -15.22
N ALA A 40 14.13 4.21 -15.51
CA ALA A 40 13.13 3.76 -16.46
C ALA A 40 11.70 3.77 -15.89
N GLY A 41 11.57 3.90 -14.57
CA GLY A 41 10.28 3.93 -13.87
C GLY A 41 9.63 5.30 -13.88
N THR A 42 8.31 5.33 -13.61
CA THR A 42 7.53 6.57 -13.51
C THR A 42 6.78 6.63 -12.18
N VAL A 43 6.49 7.83 -11.70
CA VAL A 43 5.64 8.02 -10.51
C VAL A 43 4.64 9.13 -10.80
N SER A 44 3.34 8.84 -10.63
CA SER A 44 2.26 9.81 -10.69
C SER A 44 1.51 9.87 -9.35
N LEU A 45 0.80 10.97 -9.11
CA LEU A 45 -0.04 11.17 -7.94
C LEU A 45 -1.49 11.29 -8.38
N GLN A 46 -2.39 10.49 -7.82
CA GLN A 46 -3.81 10.52 -8.19
C GLN A 46 -4.69 10.26 -6.97
N ALA A 47 -5.74 11.07 -6.81
CA ALA A 47 -6.64 10.91 -5.68
C ALA A 47 -7.47 9.62 -5.81
N LEU A 48 -7.55 8.87 -4.73
CA LEU A 48 -8.43 7.70 -4.60
C LEU A 48 -8.82 7.54 -3.13
N ALA A 49 -10.04 7.95 -2.79
CA ALA A 49 -10.61 7.58 -1.51
C ALA A 49 -11.06 6.11 -1.57
N TRP A 50 -10.87 5.36 -0.49
CA TRP A 50 -11.34 3.98 -0.47
C TRP A 50 -12.86 3.92 -0.57
N GLY A 51 -13.37 3.01 -1.40
CA GLY A 51 -14.77 2.90 -1.76
C GLY A 51 -15.13 3.66 -3.04
N ASP A 52 -14.23 4.50 -3.55
CA ASP A 52 -14.37 5.11 -4.87
C ASP A 52 -13.78 4.21 -5.95
N GLY A 53 -14.45 4.12 -7.10
CA GLY A 53 -14.00 3.32 -8.23
C GLY A 53 -12.67 3.82 -8.82
N PRO A 54 -11.86 2.92 -9.39
CA PRO A 54 -10.58 3.27 -10.02
C PRO A 54 -10.75 3.95 -11.38
N ASP A 55 -11.97 4.32 -11.79
CA ASP A 55 -12.29 4.89 -13.10
C ASP A 55 -11.53 6.18 -13.44
N ARG A 56 -11.09 6.89 -12.40
CA ARG A 56 -10.34 8.15 -12.53
C ARG A 56 -8.83 7.95 -12.58
N LEU A 57 -8.35 6.72 -12.41
CA LEU A 57 -6.93 6.43 -12.49
C LEU A 57 -6.44 6.48 -13.94
N GLU A 58 -5.28 7.09 -14.18
CA GLU A 58 -4.67 7.21 -15.50
C GLU A 58 -4.37 5.84 -16.17
N ARG A 59 -4.31 4.77 -15.37
CA ARG A 59 -4.21 3.38 -15.81
C ARG A 59 -5.29 2.57 -15.13
N ALA A 60 -6.01 1.78 -15.92
CA ALA A 60 -7.03 0.90 -15.41
C ALA A 60 -6.40 -0.36 -14.75
N PRO A 61 -7.05 -0.91 -13.71
CA PRO A 61 -6.71 -2.23 -13.16
C PRO A 61 -7.00 -3.37 -14.16
N PRO A 62 -6.52 -4.60 -13.89
CA PRO A 62 -5.77 -5.02 -12.71
C PRO A 62 -4.32 -4.54 -12.73
N PHE A 63 -3.79 -4.20 -11.55
CA PHE A 63 -2.38 -3.86 -11.38
C PHE A 63 -1.55 -5.11 -11.07
N ASP A 64 -0.27 -5.14 -11.46
CA ASP A 64 0.62 -6.25 -11.09
C ASP A 64 0.82 -6.34 -9.57
N TYR A 65 0.96 -5.18 -8.93
CA TYR A 65 1.14 -5.04 -7.49
C TYR A 65 0.26 -3.93 -6.92
N VAL A 66 -0.34 -4.20 -5.76
CA VAL A 66 -0.98 -3.18 -4.92
C VAL A 66 -0.25 -3.17 -3.58
N LEU A 67 0.32 -2.03 -3.21
CA LEU A 67 1.08 -1.86 -1.98
C LEU A 67 0.28 -0.96 -1.03
N ALA A 68 0.06 -1.41 0.21
CA ALA A 68 -0.55 -0.59 1.23
C ALA A 68 0.16 -0.76 2.57
N ALA A 69 0.51 0.34 3.22
CA ALA A 69 1.23 0.35 4.48
C ALA A 69 0.44 1.11 5.54
N ASP A 70 0.23 0.48 6.70
CA ASP A 70 -0.48 1.02 7.86
C ASP A 70 -1.90 1.54 7.54
N VAL A 71 -2.58 0.90 6.59
CA VAL A 71 -3.95 1.24 6.17
C VAL A 71 -5.06 0.59 7.01
N VAL A 72 -4.71 -0.39 7.85
CA VAL A 72 -5.66 -1.14 8.69
C VAL A 72 -5.65 -0.58 10.11
N TYR A 73 -6.40 0.50 10.33
CA TYR A 73 -6.45 1.17 11.65
C TYR A 73 -7.83 1.74 12.04
N ARG A 74 -8.73 1.93 11.07
CA ARG A 74 -10.10 2.45 11.27
C ARG A 74 -11.14 1.42 10.84
N PRO A 75 -11.84 0.75 11.77
CA PRO A 75 -12.81 -0.29 11.44
C PRO A 75 -13.89 0.14 10.44
N GLU A 76 -14.34 1.39 10.52
CA GLU A 76 -15.34 1.95 9.60
C GLU A 76 -14.85 2.03 8.13
N LEU A 77 -13.53 1.96 7.91
CA LEU A 77 -12.92 1.99 6.59
C LEU A 77 -12.56 0.59 6.06
N PHE A 78 -12.79 -0.48 6.82
CA PHE A 78 -12.42 -1.83 6.41
C PHE A 78 -13.17 -2.31 5.16
N ALA A 79 -14.49 -2.09 5.14
CA ALA A 79 -15.32 -2.43 3.98
C ALA A 79 -14.92 -1.66 2.71
N PRO A 80 -14.82 -0.31 2.71
CA PRO A 80 -14.38 0.42 1.53
C PRO A 80 -12.94 0.08 1.11
N LEU A 81 -12.03 -0.18 2.06
CA LEU A 81 -10.68 -0.63 1.75
C LEU A 81 -10.68 -1.98 1.04
N LYS A 82 -11.38 -3.00 1.60
CA LYS A 82 -11.53 -4.32 0.97
C LYS A 82 -12.10 -4.19 -0.44
N TRP A 83 -13.17 -3.40 -0.60
CA TRP A 83 -13.78 -3.17 -1.90
C TRP A 83 -12.79 -2.54 -2.90
N THR A 84 -12.02 -1.55 -2.47
CA THR A 84 -10.99 -0.90 -3.31
C THR A 84 -9.93 -1.91 -3.74
N LEU A 85 -9.42 -2.74 -2.81
CA LEU A 85 -8.44 -3.79 -3.15
C LEU A 85 -8.99 -4.76 -4.21
N LEU A 86 -10.28 -5.11 -4.14
CA LEU A 86 -10.94 -5.95 -5.15
C LEU A 86 -11.07 -5.26 -6.51
N GLN A 87 -11.30 -3.95 -6.55
CA GLN A 87 -11.34 -3.21 -7.82
C GLN A 87 -9.96 -3.06 -8.45
N LEU A 88 -8.90 -2.98 -7.64
CA LEU A 88 -7.53 -2.80 -8.12
C LEU A 88 -6.87 -4.12 -8.54
N ALA A 89 -7.34 -5.25 -8.01
CA ALA A 89 -6.73 -6.56 -8.17
C ALA A 89 -7.46 -7.46 -9.18
N GLY A 90 -6.69 -8.28 -9.89
CA GLY A 90 -7.16 -9.41 -10.68
C GLY A 90 -6.41 -10.69 -10.30
N PRO A 91 -6.65 -11.82 -11.01
CA PRO A 91 -6.07 -13.13 -10.65
C PRO A 91 -4.54 -13.18 -10.58
N GLY A 92 -3.83 -12.27 -11.26
CA GLY A 92 -2.37 -12.17 -11.24
C GLY A 92 -1.80 -11.11 -10.29
N THR A 93 -2.66 -10.32 -9.63
CA THR A 93 -2.22 -9.20 -8.78
C THR A 93 -1.67 -9.70 -7.46
N GLN A 94 -0.52 -9.17 -7.05
CA GLN A 94 0.00 -9.34 -5.69
C GLN A 94 -0.32 -8.13 -4.82
N VAL A 95 -1.14 -8.34 -3.79
CA VAL A 95 -1.44 -7.32 -2.79
C VAL A 95 -0.52 -7.49 -1.59
N LEU A 96 0.33 -6.50 -1.32
CA LEU A 96 1.23 -6.48 -0.17
C LEU A 96 0.74 -5.48 0.87
N LEU A 97 0.25 -6.01 1.99
CA LEU A 97 -0.24 -5.23 3.13
C LEU A 97 0.78 -5.30 4.26
N ALA A 98 1.40 -4.15 4.57
CA ALA A 98 2.19 -3.98 5.78
C ALA A 98 1.32 -3.28 6.84
N TYR A 99 1.27 -3.81 8.06
CA TYR A 99 0.53 -3.17 9.15
C TYR A 99 1.17 -3.47 10.50
N THR A 100 0.97 -2.56 11.45
CA THR A 100 1.24 -2.85 12.86
C THR A 100 -0.04 -3.29 13.55
N ARG A 101 -0.02 -4.49 14.15
CA ARG A 101 -1.12 -4.98 14.98
C ARG A 101 -1.24 -4.13 16.24
N ARG A 102 -2.35 -3.42 16.41
CA ARG A 102 -2.61 -2.52 17.55
C ARG A 102 -3.84 -2.97 18.35
N ARG A 103 -4.83 -3.58 17.70
CA ARG A 103 -6.07 -4.05 18.32
C ARG A 103 -6.42 -5.46 17.82
N SER A 104 -7.62 -5.92 18.19
CA SER A 104 -8.20 -7.18 17.71
C SER A 104 -9.03 -7.00 16.45
N GLN A 105 -9.52 -5.79 16.15
CA GLN A 105 -10.40 -5.59 14.99
C GLN A 105 -9.69 -5.83 13.65
N GLU A 106 -8.36 -5.66 13.58
CA GLU A 106 -7.56 -5.96 12.39
C GLU A 106 -7.71 -7.43 11.98
N GLU A 107 -7.89 -8.36 12.93
CA GLU A 107 -8.12 -9.77 12.62
C GLU A 107 -9.41 -9.98 11.83
N TRP A 108 -10.45 -9.19 12.10
CA TRP A 108 -11.70 -9.24 11.33
C TRP A 108 -11.51 -8.76 9.90
N PHE A 109 -10.70 -7.71 9.69
CA PHE A 109 -10.36 -7.26 8.34
C PHE A 109 -9.67 -8.37 7.54
N PHE A 110 -8.60 -8.97 8.07
CA PHE A 110 -7.91 -10.06 7.38
C PHE A 110 -8.78 -11.30 7.19
N SER A 111 -9.66 -11.60 8.15
CA SER A 111 -10.62 -12.70 8.01
C SER A 111 -11.56 -12.48 6.83
N SER A 112 -12.09 -11.26 6.68
CA SER A 112 -12.91 -10.92 5.52
C SER A 112 -12.13 -10.92 4.21
N LEU A 113 -10.85 -10.51 4.20
CA LEU A 113 -10.03 -10.58 2.98
C LEU A 113 -9.83 -12.01 2.48
N MET A 114 -9.76 -13.00 3.37
CA MET A 114 -9.60 -14.41 3.00
C MET A 114 -10.79 -14.99 2.23
N GLU A 115 -11.94 -14.31 2.21
CA GLU A 115 -13.10 -14.70 1.40
C GLU A 115 -12.84 -14.53 -0.11
N ASP A 116 -11.95 -13.59 -0.48
CA ASP A 116 -11.70 -13.21 -1.88
C ASP A 116 -10.22 -13.33 -2.28
N PHE A 117 -9.30 -13.34 -1.32
CA PHE A 117 -7.85 -13.41 -1.54
C PHE A 117 -7.23 -14.63 -0.85
N THR A 118 -6.20 -15.22 -1.47
CA THR A 118 -5.30 -16.13 -0.76
C THR A 118 -4.32 -15.33 0.08
N CYS A 119 -4.54 -15.24 1.38
CA CYS A 119 -3.68 -14.48 2.28
C CYS A 119 -2.62 -15.34 2.96
N SER A 120 -1.38 -14.85 3.03
CA SER A 120 -0.31 -15.45 3.82
C SER A 120 0.57 -14.38 4.47
N ALA A 121 1.13 -14.69 5.63
CA ALA A 121 2.08 -13.79 6.29
C ALA A 121 3.46 -13.97 5.66
N VAL A 122 3.96 -12.93 4.98
CA VAL A 122 5.27 -12.95 4.31
C VAL A 122 6.42 -12.53 5.24
N TRP A 123 6.12 -11.75 6.28
CA TRP A 123 7.08 -11.33 7.29
C TRP A 123 6.37 -11.06 8.62
N ARG A 124 7.04 -11.38 9.72
CA ARG A 124 6.64 -10.99 11.08
C ARG A 124 7.87 -10.38 11.73
N GLY A 125 7.74 -9.19 12.30
CA GLY A 125 8.84 -8.55 13.01
C GLY A 125 9.39 -9.44 14.11
N CYS A 126 10.71 -9.39 14.33
CA CYS A 126 11.34 -10.09 15.44
C CYS A 126 10.75 -9.57 16.76
N THR A 127 9.93 -10.37 17.44
CA THR A 127 9.56 -10.14 18.84
C THR A 127 10.73 -10.56 19.73
N GLY A 128 11.83 -9.82 19.66
CA GLY A 128 13.01 -10.03 20.49
C GLY A 128 12.83 -9.39 21.87
N ARG A 129 12.15 -10.09 22.78
CA ARG A 129 12.44 -10.01 24.21
C ARG A 129 12.75 -11.43 24.65
N THR A 130 14.04 -11.75 24.73
CA THR A 130 14.51 -12.93 25.44
C THR A 130 14.19 -12.72 26.91
N ASP A 131 13.32 -13.57 27.47
CA ASP A 131 13.24 -13.80 28.91
C ASP A 131 14.58 -14.40 29.36
N GLU A 132 15.56 -13.55 29.68
CA GLU A 132 16.71 -13.97 30.46
C GLU A 132 16.37 -13.85 31.94
N GLY A 133 16.28 -15.00 32.61
CA GLY A 133 16.79 -15.14 33.97
C GLY A 133 15.77 -15.17 35.11
N LYS A 134 14.95 -16.22 35.18
CA LYS A 134 14.67 -16.88 36.48
C LYS A 134 15.56 -18.11 36.60
N ARG A 135 16.70 -17.97 37.27
CA ARG A 135 17.33 -18.98 38.12
C ARG A 135 18.09 -18.28 39.24
#